data_AF-A0A6B3EY76-F1
#
_entry.id   AF-A0A6B3EY76-F1
#
_cell.length_a   1.000
_cell.length_b   1.000
_cell.length_c   1.000
_cell.angle_alpha   90.00
_cell.angle_beta   90.00
_cell.angle_gamma   90.00
#
_symmetry.space_group_name_H-M   'P 1'
#
loop_
_entity.id
_entity.type
_entity.pdbx_description
1 polymer ?
#
loop_
_entity_poly.entity_id
_entity_poly.type
_entity_poly.pdbx_seq_one_letter_code
_entity_poly.pdbx_strand_id
1 'polypeptide(L)'
;VISADHEGARELTRRVRDRAELTVLTYGSAEDADVRVHKVTPRGLTSEVTVSLHGKLLTFTVSVPGSHYAHNAVAALVAGVSLGVPLHNLASALRSYTGVKRRLQLKGEAAGVQVVDSYAHHPTE
;
A
#
# COMPACT_ATOMS: atom_id res chain seq x y z
N VAL A 1 4.12 11.80 -2.52
CA VAL A 1 4.12 10.58 -1.67
C VAL A 1 5.29 9.71 -2.11
N ILE A 2 6.23 9.42 -1.21
CA ILE A 2 7.51 8.76 -1.54
C ILE A 2 7.79 7.64 -0.51
N SER A 3 8.36 6.51 -0.93
CA SER A 3 8.73 5.44 0.01
C SER A 3 9.89 5.89 0.92
N ALA A 4 9.77 5.64 2.23
CA ALA A 4 10.82 5.83 3.22
C ALA A 4 11.76 4.62 3.34
N ASP A 5 11.42 3.49 2.72
CA ASP A 5 12.11 2.20 2.90
C ASP A 5 13.21 1.95 1.86
N HIS A 6 13.24 2.73 0.78
CA HIS A 6 14.18 2.53 -0.33
C HIS A 6 15.19 3.68 -0.40
N GLU A 7 16.48 3.36 -0.49
CA GLU A 7 17.57 4.35 -0.47
C GLU A 7 17.41 5.41 -1.57
N GLY A 8 17.15 5.01 -2.81
CA GLY A 8 16.94 5.96 -3.91
C GLY A 8 15.72 6.87 -3.70
N ALA A 9 14.69 6.38 -3.00
CA ALA A 9 13.49 7.17 -2.69
C ALA A 9 13.75 8.15 -1.53
N ARG A 10 14.55 7.76 -0.55
CA ARG A 10 15.06 8.65 0.51
C ARG A 10 15.95 9.74 -0.08
N GLU A 11 16.79 9.40 -1.06
CA GLU A 11 17.60 10.40 -1.77
C GLU A 11 16.73 11.40 -2.53
N LEU A 12 15.73 10.92 -3.29
CA LEU A 12 14.76 11.79 -3.94
C LEU A 12 14.09 12.71 -2.92
N THR A 13 13.63 12.16 -1.79
CA THR A 13 12.99 12.92 -0.70
C THR A 13 13.89 14.07 -0.24
N ARG A 14 15.18 13.81 0.03
CA ARG A 14 16.13 14.88 0.41
C ARG A 14 16.23 15.98 -0.64
N ARG A 15 16.24 15.64 -1.92
CA ARG A 15 16.37 16.60 -3.03
C ARG A 15 15.14 17.47 -3.26
N VAL A 16 13.96 17.00 -2.85
CA VAL A 16 12.68 17.69 -3.16
C VAL A 16 11.97 18.26 -1.94
N ARG A 17 12.37 17.90 -0.71
CA ARG A 17 11.67 18.29 0.53
C ARG A 17 11.68 19.79 0.79
N ASP A 18 12.75 20.49 0.40
CA ASP A 18 12.88 21.94 0.64
C ASP A 18 12.21 22.81 -0.45
N ARG A 19 11.56 22.19 -1.44
CA ARG A 19 10.83 22.90 -2.49
C ARG A 19 9.49 23.39 -1.96
N ALA A 20 9.33 24.71 -1.86
CA ALA A 20 8.15 25.34 -1.27
C ALA A 20 6.83 25.00 -1.97
N GLU A 21 6.88 24.63 -3.25
CA GLU A 21 5.71 24.26 -4.06
C GLU A 21 5.24 22.81 -3.86
N LEU A 22 5.99 21.98 -3.12
CA LEU A 22 5.69 20.55 -2.96
C LEU A 22 5.37 20.18 -1.52
N THR A 23 4.26 19.46 -1.33
CA THR A 23 4.00 18.72 -0.10
C THR A 23 4.57 17.30 -0.22
N VAL A 24 5.66 17.04 0.49
CA VAL A 24 6.32 15.73 0.48
C VAL A 24 5.91 14.93 1.71
N LEU A 25 5.15 13.86 1.49
CA LEU A 25 4.83 12.85 2.50
C LEU A 25 5.54 11.54 2.19
N THR A 26 6.06 10.90 3.22
CA THR A 26 6.71 9.61 3.15
C THR A 26 5.85 8.49 3.75
N TYR A 27 5.97 7.29 3.21
CA TYR A 27 5.29 6.11 3.73
C TYR A 27 6.26 4.93 3.76
N GLY A 28 6.03 3.98 4.67
CA GLY A 28 6.86 2.78 4.74
C GLY A 28 6.89 2.16 6.12
N SER A 29 7.74 1.16 6.30
CA SER A 29 7.99 0.52 7.60
C SER A 29 9.04 1.27 8.43
N ALA A 30 9.84 2.13 7.79
CA ALA A 30 10.85 2.97 8.44
C ALA A 30 10.28 3.80 9.60
N GLU A 31 11.08 3.97 10.65
CA GLU A 31 10.64 4.66 11.87
C GLU A 31 10.36 6.15 11.65
N ASP A 32 11.03 6.74 10.68
CA ASP A 32 10.95 8.14 10.29
C ASP A 32 9.94 8.40 9.15
N ALA A 33 9.15 7.40 8.76
CA ALA A 33 8.09 7.59 7.78
C ALA A 33 6.94 8.43 8.36
N ASP A 34 6.46 9.43 7.59
CA ASP A 34 5.31 10.25 7.97
C ASP A 34 4.04 9.38 8.18
N VAL A 35 3.91 8.32 7.36
CA VAL A 35 2.88 7.28 7.50
C VAL A 35 3.53 5.91 7.62
N ARG A 36 3.72 5.48 8.86
CA ARG A 36 4.39 4.22 9.20
C ARG A 36 3.43 3.03 9.13
N VAL A 37 3.88 1.95 8.47
CA VAL A 37 3.25 0.63 8.47
C VAL A 37 3.71 -0.13 9.71
N HIS A 38 2.77 -0.44 10.61
CA HIS A 38 3.06 -1.16 11.86
C HIS A 38 2.87 -2.66 11.71
N LYS A 39 1.84 -3.07 10.97
CA LYS A 39 1.46 -4.48 10.87
C LYS A 39 0.80 -4.77 9.53
N VAL A 40 1.15 -5.91 8.96
CA VAL A 40 0.47 -6.51 7.81
C VAL A 40 0.17 -7.96 8.18
N THR A 41 -1.12 -8.29 8.34
CA THR A 41 -1.57 -9.63 8.72
C THR A 41 -2.33 -10.26 7.56
N PRO A 42 -1.78 -11.29 6.91
CA PRO A 42 -2.49 -12.02 5.86
C PRO A 42 -3.77 -12.69 6.38
N ARG A 43 -4.85 -12.64 5.59
CA ARG A 43 -6.16 -13.24 5.83
C ARG A 43 -6.69 -13.84 4.52
N GLY A 44 -6.24 -15.06 4.20
CA GLY A 44 -6.53 -15.69 2.90
C GLY A 44 -5.94 -14.86 1.75
N LEU A 45 -6.79 -14.46 0.81
CA LEU A 45 -6.41 -13.58 -0.32
C LEU A 45 -6.43 -12.08 0.04
N THR A 46 -6.70 -11.73 1.29
CA THR A 46 -6.70 -10.34 1.76
C THR A 46 -5.60 -10.12 2.78
N SER A 47 -5.29 -8.85 3.08
CA SER A 47 -4.43 -8.49 4.22
C SER A 47 -5.09 -7.43 5.07
N GLU A 48 -4.95 -7.53 6.38
CA GLU A 48 -5.25 -6.46 7.32
C GLU A 48 -3.99 -5.64 7.55
N VAL A 49 -4.07 -4.33 7.29
CA VAL A 49 -2.94 -3.39 7.36
C VAL A 49 -3.21 -2.36 8.45
N THR A 50 -2.27 -2.20 9.37
CA THR A 50 -2.29 -1.16 10.40
C THR A 50 -1.22 -0.13 10.13
N VAL A 51 -1.60 1.14 10.04
CA VAL A 51 -0.70 2.28 9.85
C VAL A 51 -0.92 3.35 10.92
N SER A 52 0.09 4.19 11.17
CA SER A 52 -0.10 5.43 11.91
C SER A 52 -0.18 6.61 10.95
N LEU A 53 -1.32 7.30 10.95
CA LEU A 53 -1.58 8.49 10.15
C LEU A 53 -1.88 9.65 11.10
N HIS A 54 -1.08 10.72 11.06
CA HIS A 54 -1.21 11.87 11.96
C HIS A 54 -1.26 11.47 13.45
N GLY A 55 -0.40 10.51 13.85
CA GLY A 55 -0.33 10.00 15.23
C GLY A 55 -1.49 9.06 15.64
N LYS A 56 -2.44 8.77 14.75
CA LYS A 56 -3.55 7.85 15.01
C LYS A 56 -3.35 6.53 14.28
N LEU A 57 -3.59 5.43 14.97
CA LEU A 57 -3.62 4.12 14.34
C LEU A 57 -4.89 3.95 13.51
N LEU A 58 -4.71 3.45 12.30
CA LEU A 58 -5.76 3.09 11.38
C LEU A 58 -5.52 1.66 10.91
N THR A 59 -6.56 0.84 10.97
CA THR A 59 -6.55 -0.52 10.42
C THR A 59 -7.55 -0.61 9.28
N PHE A 60 -7.14 -1.19 8.15
CA PHE A 60 -8.00 -1.40 6.98
C PHE A 60 -7.63 -2.70 6.25
N THR A 61 -8.54 -3.18 5.42
CA THR A 61 -8.34 -4.42 4.64
C THR A 61 -7.99 -4.09 3.20
N VAL A 62 -7.03 -4.82 2.64
CA VAL A 62 -6.66 -4.79 1.22
C VAL A 62 -6.95 -6.15 0.59
N SER A 63 -7.47 -6.17 -0.64
CA SER A 63 -7.91 -7.39 -1.32
C SER A 63 -6.81 -8.15 -2.07
N VAL A 64 -5.59 -8.10 -1.53
CA VAL A 64 -4.41 -8.78 -2.07
C VAL A 64 -3.49 -9.22 -0.92
N PRO A 65 -2.93 -10.44 -0.97
CA PRO A 65 -1.99 -10.90 0.05
C PRO A 65 -0.58 -10.36 -0.26
N GLY A 66 0.15 -9.98 0.79
CA GLY A 66 1.59 -9.67 0.70
C GLY A 66 1.97 -8.25 1.10
N SER A 67 3.19 -8.10 1.62
CA SER A 67 3.72 -6.84 2.15
C SER A 67 3.84 -5.74 1.09
N HIS A 68 4.27 -6.07 -0.13
CA HIS A 68 4.41 -5.10 -1.21
C HIS A 68 3.07 -4.48 -1.63
N TYR A 69 2.01 -5.30 -1.70
CA TYR A 69 0.67 -4.78 -1.98
C TYR A 69 0.14 -3.91 -0.84
N ALA A 70 0.41 -4.28 0.41
CA ALA A 70 0.07 -3.42 1.55
C ALA A 70 0.78 -2.05 1.45
N HIS A 71 2.07 -2.02 1.10
CA HIS A 71 2.80 -0.77 0.90
C HIS A 71 2.22 0.08 -0.24
N ASN A 72 1.85 -0.54 -1.36
CA ASN A 72 1.19 0.17 -2.47
C ASN A 72 -0.19 0.74 -2.05
N ALA A 73 -0.97 -0.02 -1.29
CA ALA A 73 -2.25 0.44 -0.77
C ALA A 73 -2.08 1.61 0.21
N VAL A 74 -1.04 1.58 1.04
CA VAL A 74 -0.71 2.70 1.93
C VAL A 74 -0.29 3.93 1.11
N ALA A 75 0.54 3.79 0.07
CA ALA A 75 0.88 4.90 -0.80
C ALA A 75 -0.37 5.57 -1.42
N ALA A 76 -1.32 4.75 -1.89
CA ALA A 76 -2.59 5.20 -2.43
C ALA A 76 -3.49 5.87 -1.37
N LEU A 77 -3.54 5.31 -0.16
CA LEU A 77 -4.24 5.90 0.98
C LEU A 77 -3.69 7.30 1.29
N VAL A 78 -2.37 7.45 1.40
CA VAL A 78 -1.72 8.73 1.69
C VAL A 78 -2.04 9.76 0.61
N ALA A 79 -1.91 9.37 -0.67
CA ALA A 79 -2.25 10.26 -1.78
C ALA A 79 -3.74 10.70 -1.73
N GLY A 80 -4.65 9.76 -1.47
CA GLY A 80 -6.09 10.06 -1.37
C GLY A 80 -6.42 11.00 -0.22
N VAL A 81 -5.81 10.79 0.95
CA VAL A 81 -5.98 11.68 2.12
C VAL A 81 -5.44 13.07 1.80
N SER A 82 -4.28 13.18 1.15
CA SER A 82 -3.72 14.48 0.74
C SER A 82 -4.59 15.24 -0.27
N LEU A 83 -5.42 14.53 -1.04
CA LEU A 83 -6.40 15.11 -1.95
C LEU A 83 -7.75 15.40 -1.28
N GLY A 84 -7.87 15.21 0.04
CA GLY A 84 -9.09 15.49 0.79
C GLY A 84 -10.18 14.42 0.67
N VAL A 85 -9.86 13.23 0.14
CA VAL A 85 -10.83 12.13 0.06
C VAL A 85 -11.12 11.59 1.47
N PRO A 86 -12.39 11.45 1.87
CA PRO A 86 -12.74 10.91 3.18
C PRO A 86 -12.16 9.52 3.41
N LEU A 87 -11.62 9.29 4.61
CA LEU A 87 -10.91 8.06 4.95
C LEU A 87 -11.76 6.79 4.77
N HIS A 88 -13.05 6.86 5.09
CA HIS A 88 -13.97 5.74 4.92
C HIS A 88 -14.17 5.36 3.44
N ASN A 89 -14.17 6.34 2.53
CA ASN A 89 -14.24 6.09 1.09
C ASN A 89 -12.98 5.40 0.59
N LEU A 90 -11.80 5.86 1.04
CA LEU A 90 -10.52 5.23 0.70
C LEU A 90 -10.43 3.80 1.22
N ALA A 91 -10.79 3.56 2.48
CA ALA A 91 -10.78 2.22 3.06
C ALA A 91 -11.73 1.27 2.32
N SER A 92 -12.91 1.74 1.93
CA SER A 92 -13.86 0.97 1.12
C SER A 92 -13.30 0.64 -0.27
N ALA A 93 -12.68 1.63 -0.94
CA ALA A 93 -12.07 1.45 -2.26
C ALA A 93 -10.87 0.49 -2.23
N LEU A 94 -10.00 0.59 -1.21
CA LEU A 94 -8.85 -0.31 -1.04
C LEU A 94 -9.31 -1.75 -0.75
N ARG A 95 -10.42 -1.91 -0.04
CA ARG A 95 -11.05 -3.21 0.18
C ARG A 95 -11.67 -3.77 -1.09
N SER A 96 -12.24 -2.96 -1.97
CA SER A 96 -12.88 -3.44 -3.21
C SER A 96 -11.91 -3.62 -4.38
N TYR A 97 -10.68 -3.10 -4.28
CA TYR A 97 -9.67 -3.20 -5.33
C TYR A 97 -9.21 -4.65 -5.54
N THR A 98 -9.53 -5.23 -6.71
CA THR A 98 -9.24 -6.63 -7.07
C THR A 98 -7.91 -6.81 -7.81
N GLY A 99 -7.03 -5.80 -7.77
CA GLY A 99 -5.78 -5.82 -8.51
C GLY A 99 -5.91 -5.30 -9.95
N VAL A 100 -4.80 -5.41 -10.68
CA VAL A 100 -4.75 -5.19 -12.13
C VAL A 100 -4.92 -6.55 -12.80
N LYS A 101 -5.49 -6.60 -14.03
CA LYS A 101 -5.58 -7.85 -14.80
C LYS A 101 -4.26 -8.62 -14.73
N ARG A 102 -4.34 -9.91 -14.39
CA ARG A 102 -3.19 -10.83 -14.26
C ARG A 102 -2.20 -10.53 -13.11
N ARG A 103 -2.56 -9.77 -12.07
CA ARG A 103 -1.75 -9.64 -10.84
C ARG A 103 -2.48 -10.27 -9.65
N LEU A 104 -2.09 -11.50 -9.28
CA LEU A 104 -2.77 -12.33 -8.27
C LEU A 104 -4.29 -12.40 -8.49
N GLN A 105 -4.71 -12.49 -9.75
CA GLN A 105 -6.12 -12.48 -10.11
C GLN A 105 -6.75 -13.86 -9.87
N LEU A 106 -7.68 -13.96 -8.91
CA LEU A 106 -8.50 -15.17 -8.76
C LEU A 106 -9.35 -15.36 -10.03
N LYS A 107 -9.16 -16.50 -10.70
CA LYS A 107 -9.91 -16.91 -11.91
C LYS A 107 -11.13 -17.75 -11.56
N GLY A 108 -11.11 -18.42 -10.42
CA GLY A 108 -12.22 -19.23 -9.92
C GLY A 108 -11.77 -20.22 -8.85
N GLU A 109 -12.74 -20.93 -8.30
CA GLU A 109 -12.54 -22.00 -7.33
C GLU A 109 -13.41 -23.21 -7.72
N ALA A 110 -12.84 -24.42 -7.64
CA ALA A 110 -13.55 -25.66 -7.86
C ALA A 110 -13.00 -26.76 -6.95
N ALA A 111 -13.88 -27.51 -6.30
CA ALA A 111 -13.52 -28.59 -5.36
C ALA A 111 -12.48 -28.17 -4.28
N GLY A 112 -12.57 -26.93 -3.78
CA GLY A 112 -11.65 -26.38 -2.79
C GLY A 112 -10.28 -25.94 -3.34
N VAL A 113 -10.09 -25.98 -4.66
CA VAL A 113 -8.86 -25.53 -5.33
C VAL A 113 -9.10 -24.15 -5.96
N GLN A 114 -8.27 -23.18 -5.59
CA GLN A 114 -8.29 -21.82 -6.13
C GLN A 114 -7.31 -21.67 -7.28
N VAL A 115 -7.77 -21.14 -8.41
CA VAL A 115 -6.93 -20.84 -9.58
C VAL A 115 -6.61 -19.35 -9.60
N VAL A 116 -5.34 -19.00 -9.50
CA VAL A 116 -4.87 -17.61 -9.47
C VAL A 116 -3.95 -17.36 -10.67
N ASP A 117 -4.30 -16.37 -11.50
CA ASP A 117 -3.49 -15.88 -12.62
C ASP A 117 -2.58 -14.74 -12.13
N SER A 118 -1.27 -15.00 -12.13
CA SER A 118 -0.26 -14.04 -11.71
C SER A 118 0.87 -13.95 -12.72
N TYR A 119 0.95 -12.81 -13.38
CA TYR A 119 2.05 -12.41 -14.24
C TYR A 119 3.20 -11.90 -13.36
N ALA A 120 3.99 -12.83 -12.84
CA ALA A 120 5.25 -12.52 -12.16
C ALA A 120 6.41 -12.64 -13.17
N HIS A 121 6.99 -11.51 -13.56
CA HIS A 121 8.30 -11.39 -14.21
C HIS A 121 8.99 -10.26 -13.42
N HIS A 122 10.20 -10.33 -12.86
CA HIS A 122 11.43 -11.06 -13.15
C HIS A 122 12.10 -11.56 -11.84
N PRO A 123 13.14 -12.41 -11.92
CA PRO A 123 13.83 -13.01 -10.76
C PRO A 123 14.84 -12.08 -10.04
N THR A 124 15.02 -10.85 -10.51
CA THR A 124 16.03 -9.91 -10.00
C THR A 124 15.57 -8.48 -10.29
N GLU A 125 15.11 -7.79 -9.24
CA GLU A 125 15.10 -6.33 -9.15
C GLU A 125 15.99 -5.95 -7.96
#